data_AF-A0A1E1WUU2-F1
#
_entry.id   AF-A0A1E1WUU2-F1
#
_cell.length_a   1.000
_cell.length_b   1.000
_cell.length_c   1.000
_cell.angle_alpha   90.00
_cell.angle_beta   90.00
_cell.angle_gamma   90.00
#
_symmetry.space_group_name_H-M   'P 1'
#
loop_
_entity.id
_entity.type
_entity.pdbx_description
1 polymer ?
#
loop_
_entity_poly.entity_id
_entity_poly.type
_entity_poly.pdbx_seq_one_letter_code
_entity_poly.pdbx_strand_id
1 'polypeptide(L)'
;FISMFTTLLNTQTLVDVTLAAEGKHLQAHKVVLSACSTYFQALFMDNPSRHPIVILKDVTFADLRTMVDFMYYGEVNVTEEQLPQVLDTAKTLKIKGLTEMPDSTLLTRSQGTSADFPTDSADSQPHAASPSISPRRKRGRR
;
A
#
# COMPACT_ATOMS: atom_id res chain seq x y z
N PHE A 1 -12.36 18.53 -2.20
CA PHE A 1 -12.10 17.91 -3.51
C PHE A 1 -12.92 16.62 -3.69
N ILE A 2 -12.83 15.67 -2.75
CA ILE A 2 -13.61 14.41 -2.75
C ILE A 2 -15.13 14.64 -2.88
N SER A 3 -15.69 15.61 -2.13
CA SER A 3 -17.13 15.95 -2.16
C SER A 3 -17.71 16.24 -3.56
N MET A 4 -16.94 16.75 -4.52
CA MET A 4 -17.45 17.04 -5.87
C MET A 4 -17.70 15.76 -6.67
N PHE A 5 -16.75 14.81 -6.62
CA PHE A 5 -16.92 13.52 -7.29
C PHE A 5 -18.02 12.69 -6.63
N THR A 6 -18.24 12.84 -5.32
CA THR A 6 -19.40 12.26 -4.63
C THR A 6 -20.72 12.78 -5.20
N THR A 7 -20.86 14.10 -5.42
CA THR A 7 -22.07 14.67 -6.04
C THR A 7 -22.27 14.15 -7.46
N LEU A 8 -21.20 14.04 -8.25
CA LEU A 8 -21.26 13.46 -9.60
C LEU A 8 -21.70 11.98 -9.56
N LEU A 9 -21.20 11.20 -8.61
CA LEU A 9 -21.62 9.82 -8.41
C LEU A 9 -23.11 9.74 -8.05
N ASN A 10 -23.57 10.51 -7.07
CA ASN A 10 -24.96 10.48 -6.62
C ASN A 10 -25.95 10.90 -7.72
N THR A 11 -25.54 11.78 -8.63
CA THR A 11 -26.34 12.21 -9.78
C THR A 11 -26.11 11.37 -11.03
N GLN A 12 -25.23 10.36 -10.97
CA GLN A 12 -24.80 9.52 -12.11
C GLN A 12 -24.30 10.36 -13.31
N THR A 13 -23.68 11.51 -13.03
CA THR A 13 -23.16 12.44 -14.04
C THR A 13 -21.71 12.12 -14.35
N LEU A 14 -21.33 12.03 -15.63
CA LEU A 14 -19.97 11.71 -16.09
C LEU A 14 -19.43 10.33 -15.64
N VAL A 15 -20.30 9.43 -15.20
CA VAL A 15 -19.93 8.04 -14.97
C VAL A 15 -19.53 7.38 -16.29
N ASP A 16 -18.40 6.70 -16.29
CA ASP A 16 -17.76 6.17 -17.50
C ASP A 16 -17.30 4.71 -17.33
N VAL A 17 -17.80 4.03 -16.29
CA VAL A 17 -17.61 2.60 -16.03
C VAL A 17 -18.81 2.03 -15.26
N THR A 18 -19.12 0.76 -15.52
CA THR A 18 -20.07 -0.03 -14.73
C THR A 18 -19.32 -1.16 -14.02
N LEU A 19 -19.50 -1.31 -12.72
CA LEU A 19 -18.98 -2.43 -11.93
C LEU A 19 -20.13 -3.38 -11.61
N ALA A 20 -19.94 -4.67 -11.79
CA ALA A 20 -20.95 -5.70 -11.55
C ALA A 20 -20.42 -6.81 -10.63
N ALA A 21 -21.27 -7.22 -9.69
CA ALA A 21 -21.02 -8.32 -8.75
C ALA A 21 -22.37 -8.96 -8.38
N GLU A 22 -22.41 -10.29 -8.26
CA GLU A 22 -23.62 -11.05 -7.88
C GLU A 22 -24.88 -10.70 -8.70
N GLY A 23 -24.72 -10.44 -10.00
CA GLY A 23 -25.82 -10.07 -10.90
C GLY A 23 -26.38 -8.65 -10.68
N LYS A 24 -25.84 -7.89 -9.73
CA LYS A 24 -26.12 -6.47 -9.49
C LYS A 24 -25.00 -5.60 -10.05
N HIS A 25 -25.26 -4.32 -10.23
CA HIS A 25 -24.28 -3.38 -10.77
C HIS A 25 -24.44 -1.97 -10.19
N LEU A 26 -23.36 -1.20 -10.28
CA LEU A 26 -23.31 0.23 -9.98
C LEU A 26 -22.46 0.94 -11.03
N GLN A 27 -22.69 2.24 -11.24
CA GLN A 27 -21.83 3.06 -12.10
C GLN A 27 -20.86 3.86 -11.25
N ALA A 28 -19.70 4.18 -11.81
CA ALA A 28 -18.65 4.95 -11.15
C ALA A 28 -17.81 5.71 -12.17
N HIS A 29 -16.74 6.34 -11.70
CA HIS A 29 -15.81 7.09 -12.53
C HIS A 29 -14.44 6.41 -12.55
N LYS A 30 -13.92 6.09 -13.73
CA LYS A 30 -12.60 5.48 -13.91
C LYS A 30 -11.50 6.27 -13.23
N VAL A 31 -11.60 7.60 -13.25
CA VAL A 31 -10.58 8.49 -12.65
C VAL A 31 -10.48 8.29 -11.14
N VAL A 32 -11.61 8.16 -10.44
CA VAL A 32 -11.63 7.94 -8.99
C VAL A 32 -11.14 6.53 -8.67
N LEU A 33 -11.69 5.52 -9.37
CA LEU A 33 -11.26 4.13 -9.20
C LEU A 33 -9.76 3.96 -9.44
N SER A 34 -9.20 4.58 -10.47
CA SER A 34 -7.75 4.49 -10.79
C SER A 34 -6.88 5.21 -9.76
N ALA A 35 -7.35 6.34 -9.22
CA ALA A 35 -6.62 7.05 -8.18
C ALA A 35 -6.48 6.20 -6.92
N CYS A 36 -7.53 5.45 -6.56
CA CYS A 36 -7.60 4.67 -5.34
C CYS A 36 -7.14 3.20 -5.48
N SER A 37 -7.14 2.64 -6.69
CA SER A 37 -6.83 1.23 -6.93
C SER A 37 -5.85 1.05 -8.10
N THR A 38 -4.72 0.40 -7.82
CA THR A 38 -3.74 0.05 -8.86
C THR A 38 -4.27 -1.03 -9.81
N TYR A 39 -5.19 -1.87 -9.34
CA TYR A 39 -5.88 -2.86 -10.18
C TYR A 39 -6.76 -2.17 -11.23
N PHE A 40 -7.65 -1.27 -10.82
CA PHE A 40 -8.52 -0.57 -11.76
C PHE A 40 -7.73 0.36 -12.69
N GLN A 41 -6.68 1.01 -12.18
CA GLN A 41 -5.77 1.80 -13.00
C GLN A 41 -5.19 0.97 -14.15
N ALA A 42 -4.57 -0.18 -13.85
CA ALA A 42 -4.01 -1.06 -14.86
C ALA A 42 -5.10 -1.57 -15.82
N LEU A 43 -6.24 -2.03 -15.28
CA LEU A 43 -7.36 -2.55 -16.07
C LEU A 43 -7.84 -1.55 -17.13
N PHE A 44 -8.04 -0.29 -16.76
CA PHE A 44 -8.55 0.73 -17.69
C PHE A 44 -7.49 1.25 -18.66
N MET A 45 -6.21 1.22 -18.29
CA MET A 45 -5.12 1.56 -19.20
C MET A 45 -4.92 0.48 -20.27
N ASP A 46 -4.96 -0.80 -19.87
CA ASP A 46 -4.73 -1.93 -20.77
C ASP A 46 -5.94 -2.22 -21.68
N ASN A 47 -7.14 -1.77 -21.28
CA ASN A 47 -8.39 -2.00 -22.01
C ASN A 47 -9.12 -0.67 -22.29
N PRO A 48 -8.66 0.13 -23.27
CA PRO A 48 -9.30 1.39 -23.61
C PRO A 48 -10.74 1.15 -24.11
N SER A 49 -11.71 1.57 -23.32
CA SER A 49 -13.13 1.50 -23.66
C SER A 49 -13.84 2.75 -23.15
N ARG A 50 -14.82 3.23 -23.92
CA ARG A 50 -15.62 4.40 -23.52
C ARG A 50 -16.37 4.14 -22.21
N HIS A 51 -16.97 2.95 -22.08
CA HIS A 51 -17.75 2.57 -20.90
C HIS A 51 -17.64 1.05 -20.64
N PRO A 52 -16.54 0.55 -20.06
CA PRO A 52 -16.38 -0.87 -19.78
C PRO A 52 -17.34 -1.32 -18.69
N ILE A 53 -17.77 -2.59 -18.79
CA ILE A 53 -18.48 -3.30 -17.73
C ILE A 53 -17.48 -4.27 -17.11
N VAL A 54 -17.10 -4.02 -15.85
CA VAL A 54 -16.18 -4.86 -15.10
C VAL A 54 -16.96 -5.80 -14.21
N ILE A 55 -16.85 -7.10 -14.44
CA ILE A 55 -17.52 -8.12 -13.66
C ILE A 55 -16.53 -8.68 -12.66
N LEU A 56 -16.79 -8.47 -11.36
CA LEU A 56 -15.97 -8.96 -10.27
C LEU A 56 -16.53 -10.30 -9.82
N LYS A 57 -15.75 -11.36 -10.07
CA LYS A 57 -16.04 -12.70 -9.57
C LYS A 57 -15.58 -12.80 -8.12
N ASP A 58 -16.31 -13.58 -7.32
CA ASP A 58 -15.93 -13.91 -5.94
C ASP A 58 -15.89 -12.68 -5.00
N VAL A 59 -16.58 -11.59 -5.40
CA VAL A 59 -16.80 -10.39 -4.59
C VAL A 59 -18.31 -10.22 -4.42
N THR A 60 -18.76 -9.99 -3.19
CA THR A 60 -20.19 -9.73 -2.94
C THR A 60 -20.57 -8.33 -3.43
N PHE A 61 -21.83 -8.10 -3.79
CA PHE A 61 -22.26 -6.76 -4.18
C PHE A 61 -22.15 -5.76 -3.01
N ALA A 62 -22.33 -6.24 -1.77
CA ALA A 62 -22.19 -5.42 -0.58
C ALA A 62 -20.74 -4.95 -0.36
N ASP A 63 -19.77 -5.84 -0.55
CA ASP A 63 -18.36 -5.50 -0.43
C ASP A 63 -17.94 -4.56 -1.56
N LEU A 64 -18.35 -4.85 -2.81
CA LEU A 64 -18.11 -3.94 -3.94
C LEU A 64 -18.63 -2.53 -3.64
N ARG A 65 -19.86 -2.42 -3.11
CA ARG A 65 -20.44 -1.13 -2.75
C ARG A 65 -19.62 -0.43 -1.66
N THR A 66 -19.24 -1.16 -0.62
CA THR A 66 -18.39 -0.68 0.48
C THR A 66 -17.05 -0.15 -0.05
N MET A 67 -16.41 -0.85 -1.00
CA MET A 67 -15.17 -0.42 -1.62
C MET A 67 -15.33 0.88 -2.39
N VAL A 68 -16.41 1.01 -3.18
CA VAL A 68 -16.69 2.22 -3.94
C VAL A 68 -16.99 3.37 -2.99
N ASP A 69 -17.81 3.16 -1.98
CA ASP A 69 -18.09 4.19 -0.98
C ASP A 69 -16.79 4.66 -0.29
N PHE A 70 -15.92 3.74 0.13
CA PHE A 70 -14.60 4.10 0.66
C PHE A 70 -13.78 4.97 -0.32
N MET A 71 -13.76 4.66 -1.62
CA MET A 71 -13.05 5.47 -2.61
C MET A 71 -13.62 6.88 -2.77
N TYR A 72 -14.93 7.06 -2.56
CA TYR A 72 -15.62 8.34 -2.73
C TYR A 72 -15.80 9.16 -1.45
N TYR A 73 -15.67 8.54 -0.27
CA TYR A 73 -15.83 9.22 1.01
C TYR A 73 -14.52 9.26 1.81
N GLY A 74 -13.56 8.41 1.48
CA GLY A 74 -12.28 8.24 2.19
C GLY A 74 -12.38 7.35 3.42
N GLU A 75 -13.59 7.07 3.89
CA GLU A 75 -13.89 6.19 5.02
C GLU A 75 -15.22 5.48 4.81
N VAL A 76 -15.40 4.36 5.50
CA VAL A 76 -16.65 3.59 5.52
C VAL A 76 -16.79 2.91 6.87
N ASN A 77 -18.02 2.79 7.36
CA ASN A 77 -18.31 2.09 8.60
C ASN A 77 -18.81 0.67 8.27
N VAL A 78 -18.14 -0.33 8.82
CA VAL A 78 -18.48 -1.76 8.66
C VAL A 78 -18.51 -2.42 10.03
N THR A 79 -19.26 -3.51 10.17
CA THR A 79 -19.27 -4.25 11.44
C THR A 79 -17.99 -5.09 11.60
N GLU A 80 -17.67 -5.48 12.83
CA GLU A 80 -16.49 -6.30 13.12
C GLU A 80 -16.53 -7.64 12.37
N GLU A 81 -17.71 -8.22 12.18
CA GLU A 81 -17.91 -9.47 11.46
C GLU A 81 -17.68 -9.33 9.95
N GLN A 82 -17.97 -8.15 9.39
CA GLN A 82 -17.78 -7.86 7.95
C GLN A 82 -16.35 -7.49 7.61
N LEU A 83 -15.62 -6.89 8.56
CA LEU A 83 -14.29 -6.33 8.35
C LEU A 83 -13.32 -7.29 7.66
N PRO A 84 -13.22 -8.60 8.01
CA PRO A 84 -12.29 -9.51 7.33
C PRO A 84 -12.58 -9.64 5.83
N GLN A 85 -13.84 -9.75 5.43
CA GLN A 85 -14.26 -9.90 4.03
C GLN A 85 -14.03 -8.61 3.23
N VAL A 86 -14.33 -7.47 3.85
CA VAL A 86 -14.10 -6.12 3.31
C VAL A 86 -12.59 -5.92 3.03
N LEU A 87 -11.73 -6.31 3.97
CA LEU A 87 -10.27 -6.21 3.80
C LEU A 87 -9.73 -7.18 2.75
N ASP A 88 -10.28 -8.39 2.62
CA ASP A 88 -9.90 -9.33 1.56
C ASP A 88 -10.26 -8.81 0.17
N THR A 89 -11.46 -8.23 0.06
CA THR A 89 -11.90 -7.54 -1.16
C THR A 89 -10.98 -6.37 -1.49
N ALA A 90 -10.62 -5.56 -0.50
CA ALA A 90 -9.70 -4.43 -0.69
C ALA A 90 -8.32 -4.87 -1.18
N LYS A 91 -7.81 -6.02 -0.69
CA LYS A 91 -6.57 -6.65 -1.17
C LYS A 91 -6.68 -7.10 -2.62
N THR A 92 -7.76 -7.80 -2.96
CA THR A 92 -8.04 -8.26 -4.33
C THR A 92 -8.08 -7.09 -5.31
N LEU A 93 -8.75 -6.00 -4.93
CA LEU A 93 -8.85 -4.79 -5.73
C LEU A 93 -7.67 -3.83 -5.56
N LYS A 94 -6.63 -4.20 -4.78
CA LYS A 94 -5.42 -3.41 -4.53
C LYS A 94 -5.72 -1.95 -4.17
N ILE A 95 -6.62 -1.74 -3.21
CA ILE A 95 -7.08 -0.41 -2.77
C ILE A 95 -6.05 0.21 -1.83
N LYS A 96 -5.51 1.36 -2.24
CA LYS A 96 -4.56 2.15 -1.45
C LYS A 96 -5.18 2.54 -0.11
N GLY A 97 -4.39 2.54 0.95
CA GLY A 97 -4.84 2.85 2.31
C GLY A 97 -5.55 1.71 3.04
N LEU A 98 -6.03 0.67 2.35
CA LEU A 98 -6.60 -0.54 2.97
C LEU A 98 -5.69 -1.77 2.84
N THR A 99 -4.76 -1.76 1.88
CA THR A 99 -3.82 -2.87 1.64
C THR A 99 -2.40 -2.61 2.14
N GLU A 100 -2.07 -1.36 2.43
CA GLU A 100 -0.75 -0.94 2.93
C GLU A 100 -0.71 -1.02 4.46
N MET A 101 -0.79 -2.24 5.00
CA MET A 101 -0.36 -2.51 6.36
C MET A 101 1.08 -3.02 6.25
N PRO A 102 2.12 -2.21 6.54
CA PRO A 102 3.43 -2.78 6.78
C PRO A 102 3.29 -3.74 7.96
N ASP A 103 3.74 -4.98 7.78
CA ASP A 103 3.78 -6.01 8.83
C ASP A 103 4.42 -5.43 10.10
N SER A 104 3.59 -4.97 11.03
CA SER A 104 4.02 -4.41 12.31
C SER A 104 4.37 -5.53 13.30
N THR A 105 4.52 -6.77 12.83
CA THR A 105 4.95 -7.93 13.61
C THR A 105 6.48 -8.05 13.73
N LEU A 106 7.27 -7.17 13.11
CA LEU A 106 8.73 -7.15 13.30
C LEU A 106 9.24 -6.23 14.42
N LEU A 107 8.35 -5.58 15.18
CA LEU A 107 8.72 -4.70 16.29
C LEU A 107 8.34 -5.29 17.65
N THR A 108 8.63 -6.56 17.92
CA THR A 108 8.72 -7.04 19.31
C THR A 108 9.72 -8.17 19.45
N ARG A 109 10.64 -7.98 20.40
CA ARG A 109 11.54 -8.95 21.02
C ARG A 109 12.99 -8.97 20.53
N SER A 110 13.69 -7.85 20.74
CA SER A 110 15.07 -7.94 21.21
C SER A 110 15.06 -8.66 22.57
N GLN A 111 15.39 -9.94 22.54
CA GLN A 111 15.64 -10.75 23.73
C GLN A 111 16.78 -10.11 24.53
N GLY A 112 16.50 -9.74 25.77
CA GLY A 112 17.54 -9.64 26.78
C GLY A 112 18.10 -11.04 27.01
N THR A 113 19.33 -11.28 26.56
CA THR A 113 20.16 -12.38 27.03
C THR A 113 21.29 -11.78 27.83
N SER A 114 21.15 -11.91 29.15
CA SER A 114 22.19 -11.84 30.15
C SER A 114 23.38 -12.73 29.75
N ALA A 115 24.57 -12.15 29.69
CA ALA A 115 25.82 -12.88 29.80
C ALA A 115 26.81 -12.02 30.58
N ASP A 116 27.07 -12.45 31.81
CA ASP A 116 28.14 -12.01 32.70
C ASP A 116 29.50 -12.02 32.00
N PHE A 117 30.28 -10.96 32.18
CA PHE A 117 31.75 -11.04 32.11
C PHE A 117 32.37 -10.15 33.20
N PRO A 118 33.26 -10.70 34.06
CA PRO A 118 33.87 -9.97 35.16
C PRO A 118 35.04 -9.10 34.71
N THR A 119 35.20 -7.99 35.42
CA THR A 119 36.36 -7.09 35.44
C THR A 119 37.62 -7.77 35.97
N ASP A 120 38.77 -7.58 35.31
CA ASP A 120 40.03 -7.35 36.01
C ASP A 120 40.98 -6.45 35.20
N SER A 121 41.76 -5.67 35.93
CA SER A 121 42.63 -4.58 35.47
C SER A 121 44.11 -4.99 35.51
N ALA A 122 44.94 -4.17 34.86
CA ALA A 122 46.39 -3.98 35.07
C ALA A 122 47.40 -4.64 34.09
N ASP A 123 47.90 -3.76 33.21
CA ASP A 123 49.30 -3.32 33.11
C ASP A 123 50.34 -4.08 32.24
N SER A 124 51.21 -3.25 31.64
CA SER A 124 52.52 -3.54 30.98
C SER A 124 52.58 -3.45 29.44
N GLN A 125 52.89 -2.24 28.95
CA GLN A 125 53.77 -1.97 27.79
C GLN A 125 55.22 -2.42 28.12
N PRO A 126 56.20 -2.62 27.17
CA PRO A 126 56.56 -1.64 26.12
C PRO A 126 57.21 -2.16 24.80
N HIS A 127 57.56 -1.18 23.95
CA HIS A 127 58.49 -1.16 22.80
C HIS A 127 57.93 -1.48 21.40
N ALA A 128 58.32 -0.83 20.29
CA ALA A 128 58.89 0.49 19.95
C ALA A 128 58.95 0.55 18.39
N ALA A 129 59.03 1.77 17.84
CA ALA A 129 59.50 2.17 16.50
C ALA A 129 58.51 2.23 15.31
N SER A 130 58.10 3.47 14.99
CA SER A 130 57.83 3.98 13.62
C SER A 130 59.17 4.45 12.99
N PRO A 131 59.34 4.74 11.67
CA PRO A 131 58.50 5.68 10.92
C PRO A 131 58.31 5.46 9.38
N SER A 132 57.29 6.16 8.87
CA SER A 132 57.12 6.84 7.55
C SER A 132 57.56 6.20 6.23
N ILE A 133 56.69 6.24 5.21
CA ILE A 133 56.87 6.99 3.94
C ILE A 133 55.56 6.89 3.11
N SER A 134 54.93 8.04 2.85
CA SER A 134 54.11 8.31 1.65
C SER A 134 55.07 8.96 0.63
N PRO A 135 54.93 8.82 -0.72
CA PRO A 135 53.85 9.54 -1.43
C PRO A 135 53.45 9.02 -2.85
N ARG A 136 52.40 9.67 -3.39
CA ARG A 136 52.28 10.25 -4.76
C ARG A 136 51.60 9.47 -5.93
N ARG A 137 50.43 10.02 -6.30
CA ARG A 137 50.05 10.72 -7.57
C ARG A 137 49.52 9.98 -8.81
N LYS A 138 48.45 10.63 -9.34
CA LYS A 138 48.05 10.89 -10.76
C LYS A 138 47.46 9.67 -11.49
N ARG A 139 46.36 9.76 -12.26
CA ARG A 139 45.98 10.65 -13.39
C ARG A 139 44.62 10.08 -13.87
N GLY A 140 43.52 10.79 -14.15
CA GLY A 140 43.33 11.94 -15.04
C GLY A 140 42.84 11.50 -16.43
N ARG A 141 41.75 12.13 -16.90
CA ARG A 141 41.17 12.16 -18.27
C ARG A 141 40.25 10.98 -18.64
N ARG A 142 39.13 11.17 -19.34
CA ARG A 142 38.58 12.32 -20.06
C ARG A 142 37.09 12.08 -20.29
#